data_AF-T0R5J3-F1
#
_entry.id   AF-T0R5J3-F1
#
_cell.length_a   1.000
_cell.length_b   1.000
_cell.length_c   1.000
_cell.angle_alpha   90.00
_cell.angle_beta   90.00
_cell.angle_gamma   90.00
#
_symmetry.space_group_name_H-M   'P 1'
#
loop_
_entity.id
_entity.type
_entity.pdbx_description
1 polymer ?
#
loop_
_entity_poly.entity_id
_entity_poly.type
_entity_poly.pdbx_seq_one_letter_code
_entity_poly.pdbx_strand_id
1 'polypeptide(L)'
;MIKQDVLEEVCAGLEEMMKKFKRNQVAGDKERYEATKQAHAALRKVILTMTIKGDIQSISPIQNGSKYGWAVIDAENSLKNYSA
;
A
#
# COMPACT_ATOMS: atom_id res chain seq x y z
N MET A 1 -12.34 -12.26 2.15
CA MET A 1 -11.85 -11.51 3.34
C MET A 1 -10.34 -11.60 3.35
N ILE A 2 -9.65 -10.48 3.37
CA ILE A 2 -8.19 -10.44 3.32
C ILE A 2 -7.64 -10.48 4.73
N LYS A 3 -6.67 -11.37 4.98
CA LYS A 3 -6.00 -11.49 6.27
C LYS A 3 -4.90 -10.44 6.42
N GLN A 4 -4.65 -9.99 7.65
CA GLN A 4 -3.62 -9.01 7.95
C GLN A 4 -2.22 -9.48 7.52
N ASP A 5 -1.93 -10.76 7.75
CA ASP A 5 -0.69 -11.46 7.38
C ASP A 5 -0.37 -11.32 5.88
N VAL A 6 -1.38 -11.37 5.01
CA VAL A 6 -1.20 -11.15 3.56
C VAL A 6 -0.79 -9.71 3.26
N LEU A 7 -1.36 -8.72 3.96
CA LEU A 7 -0.96 -7.33 3.77
C LEU A 7 0.44 -7.04 4.32
N GLU A 8 0.84 -7.72 5.38
CA GLU A 8 2.19 -7.62 5.93
C GLU A 8 3.24 -8.19 4.95
N GLU A 9 2.95 -9.29 4.26
CA GLU A 9 3.79 -9.82 3.18
C GLU A 9 3.92 -8.82 2.01
N VAL A 10 2.83 -8.19 1.60
CA VAL A 10 2.88 -7.13 0.56
C VAL A 10 3.71 -5.95 1.03
N CYS A 11 3.57 -5.54 2.30
CA CYS A 11 4.40 -4.49 2.91
C CYS A 11 5.90 -4.84 2.85
N ALA A 12 6.27 -6.07 3.19
CA ALA A 12 7.65 -6.54 3.10
C ALA A 12 8.17 -6.51 1.64
N GLY A 13 7.36 -6.95 0.68
CA GLY A 13 7.70 -6.88 -0.76
C GLY A 13 7.94 -5.44 -1.25
N LEU A 14 7.12 -4.48 -0.81
CA LEU A 14 7.32 -3.05 -1.10
C LEU A 14 8.65 -2.54 -0.52
N GLU A 15 9.03 -2.98 0.68
CA GLU A 15 10.33 -2.61 1.28
C GLU A 15 11.52 -3.16 0.51
N GLU A 16 11.43 -4.40 0.02
CA GLU A 16 12.47 -4.96 -0.85
C GLU A 16 12.60 -4.19 -2.17
N MET A 17 11.48 -3.80 -2.78
CA MET A 17 11.49 -2.97 -3.99
C MET A 17 12.13 -1.59 -3.74
N MET A 18 11.80 -0.94 -2.62
CA MET A 18 12.45 0.32 -2.23
C MET A 18 13.97 0.14 -2.09
N LYS A 19 14.44 -0.95 -1.48
CA LYS A 19 15.87 -1.26 -1.36
C LYS A 19 16.52 -1.45 -2.75
N LYS A 20 15.84 -2.13 -3.68
CA LYS A 20 16.32 -2.35 -5.06
C LYS A 20 16.45 -1.04 -5.83
N PHE A 21 15.41 -0.19 -5.82
CA PHE A 21 15.44 1.11 -6.53
C PHE A 21 16.50 2.06 -5.96
N LYS A 22 16.68 2.06 -4.63
CA LYS A 22 17.73 2.86 -3.99
C LYS A 22 19.15 2.41 -4.39
N ARG A 23 19.35 1.10 -4.64
CA ARG A 23 20.67 0.51 -4.96
C ARG A 23 21.03 0.62 -6.44
N ASN A 24 20.09 0.37 -7.34
CA ASN A 24 20.39 0.24 -8.77
C ASN A 24 20.58 1.61 -9.46
N GLN A 25 19.99 2.69 -8.92
CA GLN A 25 20.11 4.08 -9.39
C GLN A 25 19.94 4.25 -10.91
N VAL A 26 19.04 3.48 -11.52
CA VAL A 26 18.74 3.58 -12.95
C VAL A 26 17.83 4.78 -13.20
N ALA A 27 17.82 5.30 -14.43
CA ALA A 27 16.84 6.31 -14.83
C ALA A 27 15.40 5.85 -14.51
N GLY A 28 14.66 6.69 -13.79
CA GLY A 28 13.30 6.39 -13.31
C GLY A 28 13.21 5.69 -11.94
N ASP A 29 14.32 5.21 -11.37
CA ASP A 29 14.28 4.54 -10.05
C ASP A 29 13.91 5.49 -8.91
N LYS A 30 14.23 6.79 -9.03
CA LYS A 30 13.78 7.80 -8.05
C LYS A 30 12.25 7.91 -8.02
N GLU A 31 11.61 7.92 -9.18
CA GLU A 31 10.15 7.99 -9.28
C GLU A 31 9.51 6.70 -8.77
N ARG A 32 10.04 5.54 -9.18
CA ARG A 32 9.60 4.23 -8.67
C ARG A 32 9.77 4.10 -7.17
N TYR A 33 10.87 4.62 -6.61
CA TYR A 33 11.11 4.64 -5.18
C TYR A 33 10.06 5.47 -4.44
N GLU A 34 9.79 6.70 -4.89
CA GLU A 34 8.78 7.54 -4.25
C GLU A 34 7.37 6.96 -4.40
N ALA A 35 7.02 6.40 -5.57
CA ALA A 35 5.73 5.72 -5.77
C ALA A 35 5.57 4.52 -4.83
N THR A 36 6.61 3.69 -4.71
CA THR A 36 6.62 2.51 -3.82
C THR A 36 6.53 2.92 -2.35
N LYS A 37 7.23 3.98 -1.97
CA LYS A 37 7.19 4.54 -0.62
C LYS A 37 5.82 5.08 -0.26
N GLN A 38 5.15 5.77 -1.19
CA GLN A 38 3.77 6.22 -1.00
C GLN A 38 2.81 5.05 -0.82
N ALA A 39 2.90 4.03 -1.70
CA ALA A 39 2.08 2.82 -1.59
C ALA A 39 2.32 2.07 -0.27
N HIS A 40 3.57 1.97 0.19
CA HIS A 40 3.92 1.36 1.48
C HIS A 40 3.32 2.12 2.66
N ALA A 41 3.49 3.45 2.69
CA ALA A 41 2.93 4.28 3.75
C ALA A 41 1.39 4.20 3.79
N ALA A 42 0.74 4.15 2.63
CA ALA A 42 -0.70 3.94 2.53
C ALA A 42 -1.12 2.56 3.04
N LEU A 43 -0.40 1.50 2.68
CA LEU A 43 -0.70 0.12 3.12
C LEU A 43 -0.60 -0.02 4.65
N ARG A 44 0.39 0.65 5.27
CA ARG A 44 0.52 0.69 6.73
C ARG A 44 -0.69 1.32 7.42
N LYS A 45 -1.33 2.33 6.81
CA LYS A 45 -2.59 2.91 7.31
C LYS A 45 -3.75 1.93 7.18
N VAL A 46 -3.78 1.11 6.13
CA VAL A 46 -4.79 0.05 5.96
C VAL A 46 -4.63 -1.01 7.03
N ILE A 47 -3.41 -1.52 7.25
CA ILE A 47 -3.12 -2.51 8.31
C ILE A 47 -3.54 -1.97 9.68
N LEU A 48 -3.18 -0.72 10.01
CA LEU A 48 -3.61 -0.10 11.26
C LEU A 48 -5.14 0.00 11.36
N THR A 49 -5.82 0.32 10.25
CA THR A 49 -7.29 0.36 10.22
C THR A 49 -7.87 -1.02 10.46
N MET A 50 -7.30 -2.09 9.88
CA MET A 50 -7.73 -3.46 10.12
C MET A 50 -7.62 -3.85 11.59
N THR A 51 -6.52 -3.46 12.26
CA THR A 51 -6.33 -3.71 13.69
C THR A 51 -7.40 -3.01 14.55
N ILE A 52 -7.91 -1.85 14.12
CA ILE A 52 -8.90 -1.06 14.88
C ILE A 52 -10.35 -1.46 14.56
N LYS A 53 -10.67 -1.65 13.27
CA LYS A 53 -12.05 -1.82 12.77
C LYS A 53 -12.39 -3.26 12.40
N GLY A 54 -11.43 -4.16 12.41
CA GLY A 54 -11.59 -5.54 11.99
C GLY A 54 -11.29 -5.75 10.50
N ASP A 55 -11.75 -6.89 9.98
CA ASP A 55 -11.33 -7.39 8.67
C ASP A 55 -11.81 -6.52 7.49
N ILE A 56 -11.00 -6.50 6.43
CA ILE A 56 -11.36 -5.89 5.15
C ILE A 56 -11.85 -6.95 4.16
N GLN A 57 -12.84 -6.58 3.35
CA GLN A 57 -13.35 -7.46 2.31
C GLN A 57 -12.43 -7.48 1.09
N SER A 58 -12.01 -6.29 0.64
CA SER A 58 -11.25 -6.09 -0.58
C SER A 58 -10.25 -4.95 -0.45
N ILE A 59 -9.13 -5.07 -1.16
CA ILE A 59 -8.13 -4.03 -1.35
C ILE A 59 -7.73 -3.98 -2.82
N SER A 60 -7.51 -2.80 -3.38
CA SER A 60 -7.02 -2.64 -4.75
C SER A 60 -6.08 -1.45 -4.85
N PRO A 61 -4.98 -1.56 -5.63
CA PRO A 61 -4.08 -0.44 -5.83
C PRO A 61 -4.81 0.66 -6.60
N ILE A 62 -4.56 1.92 -6.21
CA ILE A 62 -5.11 3.09 -6.89
C ILE A 62 -4.03 4.14 -7.13
N GLN A 63 -4.24 4.93 -8.17
CA GLN A 63 -3.46 6.12 -8.46
C GLN A 63 -4.40 7.33 -8.57
N ASN A 64 -4.24 8.28 -7.66
CA ASN A 64 -5.00 9.54 -7.65
C ASN A 64 -4.08 10.68 -8.08
N GLY A 65 -4.01 10.93 -9.38
CA GLY A 65 -3.05 11.87 -9.96
C GLY A 65 -1.61 11.37 -9.78
N SER A 66 -0.79 12.13 -9.05
CA SER A 66 0.59 11.76 -8.72
C SER A 66 0.74 10.92 -7.45
N LYS A 67 -0.37 10.60 -6.76
CA LYS A 67 -0.35 9.87 -5.49
C LYS A 67 -0.71 8.40 -5.68
N TYR A 68 0.09 7.52 -5.11
CA TYR A 68 -0.13 6.07 -5.11
C TYR A 68 -0.71 5.60 -3.78
N GLY A 69 -1.59 4.60 -3.82
CA GLY A 69 -2.31 4.18 -2.63
C GLY A 69 -3.17 2.93 -2.82
N TRP A 70 -4.15 2.78 -1.93
CA TRP A 70 -5.05 1.62 -1.87
C TRP A 70 -6.49 2.07 -1.66
N ALA A 71 -7.39 1.52 -2.47
CA ALA A 71 -8.81 1.50 -2.19
C ALA A 71 -9.14 0.27 -1.34
N VAL A 72 -9.89 0.46 -0.27
CA VAL A 72 -10.27 -0.57 0.69
C VAL A 72 -11.79 -0.59 0.82
N ILE A 73 -12.37 -1.78 0.74
CA ILE A 73 -13.77 -2.02 1.08
C ILE A 73 -13.79 -2.76 2.42
N ASP A 74 -14.37 -2.15 3.44
CA ASP A 74 -14.50 -2.75 4.77
C ASP A 74 -15.72 -3.69 4.87
N ALA A 75 -15.89 -4.34 6.01
CA ALA A 75 -17.00 -5.26 6.27
C ALA A 75 -18.39 -4.61 6.13
N GLU A 76 -18.50 -3.29 6.27
CA GLU A 76 -19.72 -2.50 6.13
C GLU A 76 -19.98 -2.07 4.67
N ASN A 77 -19.19 -2.58 3.71
CA ASN A 77 -19.19 -2.16 2.31
C ASN A 77 -18.85 -0.67 2.11
N SER A 78 -18.17 -0.04 3.05
CA SER A 78 -17.69 1.34 2.91
C SER A 78 -16.38 1.37 2.13
N LEU A 79 -16.37 2.10 1.02
CA LEU A 79 -15.16 2.35 0.23
C LEU A 79 -14.34 3.48 0.86
N LYS A 80 -13.07 3.20 1.17
CA LYS A 80 -12.12 4.19 1.69
C LYS A 80 -10.84 4.18 0.87
N ASN A 81 -10.36 5.37 0.51
CA ASN A 81 -9.14 5.55 -0.27
C ASN A 81 -8.00 6.02 0.65
N TYR A 82 -6.91 5.26 0.65
CA TYR A 82 -5.69 5.56 1.38
C TYR A 82 -4.62 5.93 0.37
N SER A 83 -4.31 7.22 0.22
CA SER A 83 -3.18 7.71 -0.57
C SER A 83 -2.23 8.54 0.30
N ALA A 84 -0.97 8.64 -0.13
CA ALA A 84 0.06 9.49 0.48
C ALA A 84 0.30 10.72 -0.38
#